data_AF-A0A661V8Z5-F1
#
_entry.id   AF-A0A661V8Z5-F1
#
_cell.length_a   1.000
_cell.length_b   1.000
_cell.length_c   1.000
_cell.angle_alpha   90.00
_cell.angle_beta   90.00
_cell.angle_gamma   90.00
#
_symmetry.space_group_name_H-M   'P 1'
#
loop_
_entity.id
_entity.type
_entity.pdbx_description
1 polymer ?
#
loop_
_entity_poly.entity_id
_entity_poly.type
_entity_poly.pdbx_seq_one_letter_code
_entity_poly.pdbx_strand_id
1 'polypeptide(L)'
;PDLLMEAITAVLTGNLPEKGAVLAPAKSLCDTCPRSDSKPEKISISKLKRPHEVEPDPEKCFLEEGLICLGMSTRSGCGERCINVNMPCRGCFGPMDGVLDSGAKAVSAIASILELEDEENATEEDIVELLKPIADPAGLFYMYSLPSSLLRRSQ
;
A
#
# COMPACT_ATOMS: atom_id res chain seq x y z
N PRO A 1 -15.36 12.54 -2.25
CA PRO A 1 -16.48 13.49 -2.10
C PRO A 1 -17.48 12.96 -1.08
N ASP A 2 -17.81 11.67 -1.21
CA ASP A 2 -18.81 11.00 -0.38
C ASP A 2 -18.43 11.01 1.11
N LEU A 3 -17.21 10.59 1.46
CA LEU A 3 -16.71 10.64 2.85
C LEU A 3 -16.75 12.05 3.48
N LEU A 4 -16.53 13.10 2.68
CA LEU A 4 -16.62 14.48 3.17
C LEU A 4 -18.08 14.89 3.39
N MET A 5 -18.98 14.49 2.48
CA MET A 5 -20.41 14.74 2.64
C MET A 5 -20.98 13.97 3.83
N GLU A 6 -20.58 12.71 4.02
CA GLU A 6 -20.93 11.91 5.20
C GLU A 6 -20.48 12.60 6.49
N ALA A 7 -19.24 13.12 6.53
CA ALA A 7 -18.75 13.87 7.68
C ALA A 7 -19.60 15.11 7.97
N ILE A 8 -19.92 15.90 6.94
CA ILE A 8 -20.74 17.11 7.06
C ILE A 8 -22.15 16.75 7.54
N THR A 9 -22.78 15.73 6.96
CA THR A 9 -24.11 15.26 7.35
C THR A 9 -24.13 14.75 8.79
N ALA A 10 -23.11 14.00 9.22
CA ALA A 10 -22.98 13.55 10.61
C ALA A 10 -22.93 14.73 11.59
N VAL A 11 -22.20 15.80 11.25
CA VAL A 11 -22.15 17.03 12.06
C VAL A 11 -23.51 17.75 12.07
N LEU A 12 -24.15 17.93 10.91
CA LEU A 12 -25.43 18.65 10.81
C LEU A 12 -26.59 17.92 11.49
N THR A 13 -26.56 16.59 11.53
CA THR A 13 -27.61 15.76 12.17
C THR A 13 -27.34 15.50 13.65
N GLY A 14 -26.19 15.90 14.19
CA GLY A 14 -25.77 15.62 15.56
C GLY A 14 -25.34 14.15 15.80
N ASN A 15 -25.31 13.32 14.76
CA ASN A 15 -24.89 11.92 14.82
C ASN A 15 -23.37 11.80 14.62
N LEU A 16 -22.61 12.37 15.55
CA LEU A 16 -21.14 12.33 15.48
C LEU A 16 -20.62 10.90 15.69
N PRO A 17 -19.61 10.46 14.92
CA PRO A 17 -18.98 9.17 15.16
C PRO A 17 -18.17 9.21 16.45
N GLU A 18 -17.80 8.03 16.96
CA GLU A 18 -16.97 7.92 18.16
C GLU A 18 -15.64 8.67 17.98
N LYS A 19 -15.09 9.18 19.09
CA LYS A 19 -13.82 9.90 19.05
C LYS A 19 -12.71 9.00 18.51
N GLY A 20 -12.04 9.46 17.46
CA GLY A 20 -10.98 8.70 16.79
C GLY A 20 -11.47 7.79 15.67
N ALA A 21 -12.77 7.77 15.39
CA ALA A 21 -13.31 7.03 14.26
C ALA A 21 -12.79 7.58 12.92
N VAL A 22 -12.56 6.65 11.99
CA VAL A 22 -12.24 6.93 10.60
C VAL A 22 -13.47 6.59 9.76
N LEU A 23 -13.96 7.54 8.97
CA LEU A 23 -15.18 7.35 8.16
C LEU A 23 -14.96 6.37 6.99
N ALA A 24 -13.73 6.25 6.51
CA ALA A 24 -13.39 5.31 5.45
C ALA A 24 -13.48 3.85 5.96
N PRO A 25 -13.90 2.89 5.12
CA PRO A 25 -14.13 1.51 5.55
C PRO A 25 -12.91 0.86 6.21
N ALA A 26 -13.14 0.07 7.25
CA ALA A 26 -12.11 -0.65 8.00
C ALA A 26 -11.65 -1.93 7.28
N LYS A 27 -11.24 -1.79 6.01
CA LYS A 27 -10.72 -2.88 5.18
C LYS A 27 -9.64 -2.37 4.24
N SER A 28 -8.80 -3.28 3.74
CA SER A 28 -7.70 -2.94 2.84
C SER A 28 -8.23 -2.50 1.48
N LEU A 29 -7.45 -1.73 0.73
CA LEU A 29 -7.80 -1.38 -0.65
C LEU A 29 -7.90 -2.62 -1.56
N CYS A 30 -7.22 -3.71 -1.20
CA CYS A 30 -7.31 -4.97 -1.94
C CYS A 30 -8.73 -5.55 -1.95
N ASP A 31 -9.53 -5.30 -0.91
CA ASP A 31 -10.90 -5.82 -0.76
C ASP A 31 -11.93 -5.14 -1.66
N THR A 32 -11.55 -4.02 -2.30
CA THR A 32 -12.38 -3.28 -3.26
C THR A 32 -11.70 -3.12 -4.61
N CYS A 33 -10.50 -3.69 -4.77
CA CYS A 33 -9.71 -3.56 -5.97
C CYS A 33 -10.36 -4.33 -7.13
N PRO A 34 -10.52 -3.73 -8.33
CA PRO A 34 -11.06 -4.44 -9.50
C PRO A 34 -10.13 -5.57 -9.99
N ARG A 35 -8.85 -5.52 -9.63
CA ARG A 35 -7.82 -6.53 -9.96
C ARG A 35 -7.65 -7.58 -8.85
N SER A 36 -8.65 -7.76 -8.00
CA SER A 36 -8.57 -8.70 -6.88
C SER A 36 -8.66 -10.15 -7.36
N ASP A 37 -9.51 -10.43 -8.35
CA ASP A 37 -9.72 -11.76 -8.91
C ASP A 37 -8.52 -12.31 -9.71
N SER A 38 -7.63 -11.44 -10.18
CA SER A 38 -6.41 -11.88 -10.89
C SER A 38 -5.31 -12.37 -9.97
N LYS A 39 -5.42 -12.14 -8.65
CA LYS A 39 -4.39 -12.52 -7.68
C LYS A 39 -4.33 -14.05 -7.49
N PRO A 40 -3.13 -14.61 -7.27
CA PRO A 40 -2.98 -16.01 -6.93
C PRO A 40 -3.28 -16.21 -5.44
N GLU A 41 -3.43 -17.47 -5.00
CA GLU A 41 -3.58 -17.80 -3.57
C GLU A 41 -2.38 -17.31 -2.74
N LYS A 42 -1.18 -17.36 -3.32
CA LYS A 42 0.05 -16.82 -2.74
C LYS A 42 0.66 -15.81 -3.70
N ILE A 43 0.68 -14.55 -3.31
CA ILE A 43 1.39 -13.50 -4.05
C ILE A 43 2.88 -13.66 -3.80
N SER A 44 3.66 -13.74 -4.88
CA SER A 44 5.11 -13.64 -4.79
C SER A 44 5.69 -12.74 -5.87
N ILE A 45 6.76 -12.05 -5.49
CA ILE A 45 7.48 -11.10 -6.34
C ILE A 45 8.93 -11.54 -6.43
N SER A 46 9.30 -12.12 -7.58
CA SER A 46 10.68 -12.52 -7.86
C SER A 46 11.55 -11.36 -8.36
N LYS A 47 10.93 -10.33 -8.96
CA LYS A 47 11.65 -9.18 -9.49
C LYS A 47 10.83 -7.90 -9.36
N LEU A 48 11.43 -6.91 -8.70
CA LEU A 48 10.87 -5.58 -8.61
C LEU A 48 11.13 -4.78 -9.89
N LYS A 49 10.14 -3.98 -10.27
CA LYS A 49 10.18 -3.06 -11.42
C LYS A 49 9.64 -1.70 -11.00
N ARG A 50 10.04 -0.67 -11.72
CA ARG A 50 9.52 0.70 -11.53
C ARG A 50 8.41 0.98 -12.53
N PRO A 51 7.41 1.81 -12.18
CA PRO A 51 6.27 2.08 -13.07
C PRO A 51 6.60 2.65 -14.45
N HIS A 52 7.79 3.22 -14.66
CA HIS A 52 8.22 3.74 -15.97
C HIS A 52 9.01 2.72 -16.80
N GLU A 53 9.36 1.56 -16.23
CA GLU A 53 10.12 0.51 -16.92
C GLU A 53 9.21 -0.47 -17.66
N VAL A 54 7.91 -0.49 -17.30
CA VAL A 54 6.92 -1.42 -17.84
C VAL A 54 5.59 -0.73 -18.05
N GLU A 55 4.84 -1.21 -19.04
CA GLU A 55 3.43 -0.91 -19.20
C GLU A 55 2.64 -2.04 -18.51
N PRO A 56 1.98 -1.77 -17.36
CA PRO A 56 1.29 -2.82 -16.61
C PRO A 56 0.02 -3.24 -17.33
N ASP A 57 -0.29 -4.54 -17.26
CA ASP A 57 -1.56 -5.09 -17.72
C ASP A 57 -2.71 -4.49 -16.87
N PRO A 58 -3.75 -3.89 -17.49
CA PRO A 58 -4.83 -3.25 -16.76
C PRO A 58 -5.66 -4.21 -15.89
N GLU A 59 -5.63 -5.51 -16.17
CA GLU A 59 -6.44 -6.53 -15.50
C GLU A 59 -5.66 -7.30 -14.42
N LYS A 60 -4.32 -7.33 -14.50
CA LYS A 60 -3.48 -8.08 -13.57
C LYS A 60 -3.14 -7.28 -12.32
N CYS A 61 -2.88 -7.98 -11.22
CA CYS A 61 -2.45 -7.32 -10.01
C CYS A 61 -1.03 -6.76 -10.19
N PHE A 62 -0.85 -5.46 -9.91
CA PHE A 62 0.47 -4.81 -9.98
C PHE A 62 1.57 -5.55 -9.20
N LEU A 63 1.23 -6.15 -8.07
CA LEU A 63 2.18 -6.89 -7.25
C LEU A 63 2.72 -8.11 -8.00
N GLU A 64 1.86 -8.88 -8.66
CA GLU A 64 2.29 -10.01 -9.49
C GLU A 64 3.17 -9.58 -10.67
N GLU A 65 2.95 -8.36 -11.18
CA GLU A 65 3.76 -7.81 -12.26
C GLU A 65 5.12 -7.27 -11.80
N GLY A 66 5.38 -7.30 -10.48
CA GLY A 66 6.60 -6.81 -9.85
C GLY A 66 6.58 -5.32 -9.51
N LEU A 67 5.42 -4.67 -9.55
CA LEU A 67 5.24 -3.25 -9.24
C LEU A 67 4.78 -3.08 -7.79
N ILE A 68 5.51 -2.27 -7.03
CA ILE A 68 5.17 -2.01 -5.63
C ILE A 68 3.86 -1.23 -5.56
N CYS A 69 2.83 -1.90 -5.05
CA CYS A 69 1.51 -1.34 -4.80
C CYS A 69 1.19 -1.44 -3.31
N LEU A 70 0.96 -0.29 -2.66
CA LEU A 70 0.72 -0.24 -1.21
C LEU A 70 -0.73 -0.58 -0.82
N GLY A 71 -1.54 -1.07 -1.77
CA GLY A 71 -2.97 -1.34 -1.53
C GLY A 71 -3.24 -2.35 -0.42
N MET A 72 -2.35 -3.32 -0.22
CA MET A 72 -2.47 -4.32 0.86
C MET A 72 -2.29 -3.74 2.26
N SER A 73 -1.59 -2.61 2.38
CA SER A 73 -1.27 -1.93 3.65
C SER A 73 -1.99 -0.59 3.80
N THR A 74 -2.97 -0.31 2.93
CA THR A 74 -3.68 0.98 2.87
C THR A 74 -5.16 0.75 3.01
N ARG A 75 -5.83 1.63 3.77
CA ARG A 75 -7.28 1.63 3.92
C ARG A 75 -7.98 1.92 2.59
N SER A 76 -9.10 1.23 2.37
CA SER A 76 -10.02 1.49 1.25
C SER A 76 -10.83 2.80 1.42
N GLY A 77 -11.73 3.09 0.48
CA GLY A 77 -12.62 4.26 0.52
C GLY A 77 -12.20 5.43 -0.39
N CYS A 78 -11.07 5.31 -1.09
CA CYS A 78 -10.66 6.30 -2.08
C CYS A 78 -11.37 6.14 -3.43
N GLY A 79 -12.06 5.01 -3.64
CA GLY A 79 -12.64 4.61 -4.93
C GLY A 79 -11.58 4.14 -5.92
N GLU A 80 -10.49 3.55 -5.42
CA GLU A 80 -9.44 2.89 -6.22
C GLU A 80 -8.84 3.79 -7.32
N ARG A 81 -8.82 5.11 -7.09
CA ARG A 81 -8.51 6.13 -8.12
C ARG A 81 -7.22 5.86 -8.88
N CYS A 82 -6.15 5.49 -8.17
CA CYS A 82 -4.87 5.16 -8.80
C CYS A 82 -4.99 3.92 -9.70
N ILE A 83 -5.66 2.88 -9.20
CA ILE A 83 -5.82 1.61 -9.90
C ILE A 83 -6.64 1.80 -11.18
N ASN A 84 -7.69 2.62 -11.11
CA ASN A 84 -8.58 2.93 -12.24
C ASN A 84 -7.88 3.70 -13.37
N VAL A 85 -6.72 4.31 -13.12
CA VAL A 85 -5.88 4.96 -14.13
C VAL A 85 -4.58 4.19 -14.39
N ASN A 86 -4.61 2.87 -14.15
CA ASN A 86 -3.49 1.95 -14.35
C ASN A 86 -2.21 2.33 -13.57
N MET A 87 -2.35 2.84 -12.34
CA MET A 87 -1.24 3.20 -11.46
C MET A 87 -1.32 2.46 -10.11
N PRO A 88 -0.18 2.00 -9.55
CA PRO A 88 -0.17 1.33 -8.26
C PRO A 88 -0.55 2.29 -7.11
N CYS A 89 -1.18 1.74 -6.07
CA CYS A 89 -1.54 2.50 -4.87
C CYS A 89 -0.30 3.07 -4.18
N ARG A 90 -0.39 4.35 -3.77
CA ARG A 90 0.68 5.10 -3.10
C ARG A 90 0.48 5.29 -1.59
N GLY A 91 -0.56 4.71 -1.00
CA GLY A 91 -0.75 4.71 0.45
C GLY A 91 -1.32 5.99 1.06
N CYS A 92 -1.95 6.87 0.28
CA CYS A 92 -2.41 8.17 0.78
C CYS A 92 -3.57 8.11 1.79
N PHE A 93 -4.38 7.05 1.79
CA PHE A 93 -5.50 6.89 2.73
C PHE A 93 -5.06 6.39 4.12
N GLY A 94 -3.76 6.17 4.32
CA GLY A 94 -3.21 5.71 5.58
C GLY A 94 -3.56 4.25 5.87
N PRO A 95 -3.19 3.77 7.07
CA PRO A 95 -3.27 2.35 7.38
C PRO A 95 -4.64 1.93 7.93
N MET A 96 -4.81 0.61 8.07
CA MET A 96 -5.97 0.02 8.75
C MET A 96 -5.94 0.26 10.27
N ASP A 97 -7.06 0.00 10.94
CA ASP A 97 -7.17 0.17 12.39
C ASP A 97 -6.15 -0.71 13.14
N GLY A 98 -5.61 -0.17 14.23
CA GLY A 98 -4.59 -0.84 15.04
C GLY A 98 -3.16 -0.80 14.49
N VAL A 99 -2.95 -0.28 13.27
CA VAL A 99 -1.60 -0.09 12.72
C VAL A 99 -1.04 1.27 13.15
N LEU A 100 0.02 1.24 13.95
CA LEU A 100 0.67 2.45 14.47
C LEU A 100 1.56 3.15 13.45
N ASP A 101 2.21 2.39 12.57
CA ASP A 101 3.13 2.91 11.57
C ASP A 101 2.80 2.33 10.20
N SER A 102 2.27 3.18 9.32
CA SER A 102 1.88 2.80 7.97
C SER A 102 3.07 2.36 7.11
N GLY A 103 4.22 3.04 7.25
CA GLY A 103 5.39 2.76 6.43
C GLY A 103 6.06 1.46 6.87
N ALA A 104 6.21 1.25 8.19
CA ALA A 104 6.73 -0.01 8.70
C ALA A 104 5.83 -1.20 8.33
N LYS A 105 4.50 -1.02 8.40
CA LYS A 105 3.56 -2.07 7.98
C LYS A 105 3.64 -2.36 6.49
N ALA A 106 3.81 -1.33 5.66
CA ALA A 106 4.02 -1.48 4.23
C ALA A 106 5.32 -2.22 3.91
N VAL A 107 6.44 -1.85 4.54
CA VAL A 107 7.73 -2.55 4.40
C VAL A 107 7.59 -4.03 4.79
N SER A 108 6.99 -4.32 5.95
CA SER A 108 6.75 -5.69 6.39
C SER A 108 5.91 -6.47 5.37
N ALA A 109 4.86 -5.87 4.82
CA ALA A 109 3.99 -6.54 3.88
C ALA A 109 4.67 -6.81 2.52
N ILE A 110 5.46 -5.87 2.00
CA ILE A 110 6.26 -6.08 0.78
C ILE A 110 7.35 -7.12 1.02
N ALA A 111 8.08 -7.04 2.13
CA ALA A 111 9.15 -7.99 2.45
C ALA A 111 8.63 -9.43 2.55
N SER A 112 7.42 -9.65 3.06
CA SER A 112 6.82 -10.98 3.17
C SER A 112 6.40 -11.62 1.84
N ILE A 113 6.33 -10.86 0.75
CA ILE A 113 5.97 -11.37 -0.58
C ILE A 113 7.11 -11.30 -1.58
N LEU A 114 8.25 -10.70 -1.19
CA LEU A 114 9.46 -10.79 -1.98
C LEU A 114 10.01 -12.21 -1.83
N GLU A 115 10.15 -12.91 -2.94
CA GLU A 115 10.74 -14.25 -2.98
C GLU A 115 12.07 -14.17 -3.72
N LEU A 116 13.11 -14.76 -3.13
CA LEU A 116 14.37 -15.04 -3.83
C LEU A 116 14.36 -16.50 -4.27
N GLU A 117 14.73 -16.74 -5.53
CA GLU A 117 15.01 -18.11 -5.97
C GLU A 117 16.23 -18.59 -5.18
N ASP A 118 16.02 -19.57 -4.28
CA ASP A 118 17.02 -20.09 -3.33
C ASP A 118 17.34 -19.18 -2.12
N GLU A 119 16.29 -18.82 -1.36
CA GLU A 119 16.42 -18.06 -0.10
C GLU A 119 17.46 -18.61 0.89
N GLU A 120 17.69 -19.94 0.92
CA GLU A 120 18.67 -20.56 1.83
C GLU A 120 20.12 -20.23 1.46
N ASN A 121 20.41 -20.01 0.17
CA ASN A 121 21.74 -19.68 -0.33
C ASN A 121 21.87 -18.23 -0.80
N ALA A 122 20.83 -17.41 -0.62
CA ALA A 122 20.81 -16.02 -1.03
C ALA A 122 21.96 -15.23 -0.38
N THR A 123 22.74 -14.54 -1.21
CA THR A 123 23.83 -13.68 -0.76
C THR A 123 23.33 -12.27 -0.42
N GLU A 124 24.15 -11.49 0.29
CA GLU A 124 23.84 -10.07 0.51
C GLU A 124 23.75 -9.32 -0.83
N GLU A 125 24.57 -9.69 -1.83
CA GLU A 125 24.52 -9.09 -3.16
C GLU A 125 23.18 -9.36 -3.87
N ASP A 126 22.62 -10.56 -3.75
CA ASP A 126 21.32 -10.91 -4.36
C ASP A 126 20.18 -10.07 -3.78
N ILE A 127 20.20 -9.86 -2.45
CA ILE A 127 19.22 -9.01 -1.75
C ILE A 127 19.36 -7.56 -2.23
N VAL A 128 20.59 -7.05 -2.35
CA VAL A 128 20.84 -5.68 -2.82
C VAL A 128 20.34 -5.48 -4.24
N GLU A 129 20.60 -6.42 -5.16
CA GLU A 129 20.11 -6.32 -6.54
C GLU A 129 18.57 -6.43 -6.62
N LEU A 130 17.94 -7.27 -5.79
CA LEU A 130 16.48 -7.35 -5.71
C LEU A 130 15.86 -6.03 -5.24
N LEU A 131 16.46 -5.38 -4.24
CA LEU A 131 15.96 -4.14 -3.65
C LEU A 131 16.33 -2.87 -4.43
N LYS A 132 17.31 -2.95 -5.33
CA LYS A 132 17.80 -1.84 -6.16
C LYS A 132 16.71 -1.00 -6.87
N PRO A 133 15.58 -1.58 -7.34
CA PRO A 133 14.48 -0.79 -7.90
C PRO A 133 13.81 0.17 -6.89
N ILE A 134 13.96 -0.09 -5.59
CA ILE A 134 13.53 0.79 -4.49
C ILE A 134 14.59 1.87 -4.25
N ALA A 135 14.66 2.83 -5.18
CA ALA A 135 15.64 3.92 -5.11
C ALA A 135 15.46 4.87 -3.91
N ASP A 136 14.22 5.01 -3.40
CA ASP A 136 13.89 5.87 -2.26
C ASP A 136 12.87 5.18 -1.35
N PRO A 137 13.33 4.40 -0.35
CA PRO A 137 12.45 3.73 0.61
C PRO A 137 11.60 4.71 1.42
N ALA A 138 12.14 5.87 1.80
CA ALA A 138 11.41 6.85 2.59
C ALA A 138 10.27 7.49 1.79
N GLY A 139 10.55 7.94 0.56
CA GLY A 139 9.53 8.48 -0.34
C GLY A 139 8.56 7.43 -0.86
N LEU A 140 8.92 6.14 -0.87
CA LEU A 140 8.00 5.06 -1.23
C LEU A 140 7.06 4.70 -0.08
N PHE A 141 7.59 4.38 1.10
CA PHE A 141 6.82 3.81 2.21
C PHE A 141 6.25 4.86 3.16
N TYR A 142 6.83 6.06 3.21
CA TYR A 142 6.44 7.12 4.15
C TYR A 142 5.95 8.41 3.47
N MET A 143 5.61 8.36 2.17
CA MET A 143 5.18 9.51 1.37
C MET A 143 4.14 10.40 2.05
N TYR A 144 3.17 9.80 2.74
CA TYR A 144 2.04 10.50 3.39
C TYR A 144 2.00 10.33 4.91
N SER A 145 2.90 9.53 5.48
CA SER A 145 2.84 9.11 6.89
C SER A 145 4.12 9.36 7.68
N LEU A 146 5.16 9.96 7.08
CA LEU A 146 6.42 10.24 7.77
C LEU A 146 6.23 11.00 9.10
N PRO A 147 5.43 12.09 9.18
CA PRO A 147 5.29 12.85 10.42
C PRO A 147 4.61 12.07 11.56
N SER A 148 3.80 11.07 11.22
CA SER A 148 3.09 10.21 12.18
C SER A 148 3.80 8.87 12.40
N SER A 149 4.98 8.66 11.82
CA SER A 149 5.73 7.41 11.94
C SER A 149 6.42 7.25 13.30
N LEU A 150 6.85 6.02 13.59
CA LEU A 150 7.70 5.72 14.73
C LEU A 150 9.14 6.24 14.54
N LEU A 151 9.52 6.56 13.30
CA LEU A 151 10.80 7.19 12.98
C LEU A 151 10.80 8.62 13.53
N ARG A 152 11.26 8.77 14.76
CA ARG A 152 11.42 10.08 15.39
C ARG A 152 12.60 10.80 14.73
N ARG A 153 12.45 12.11 14.53
CA ARG A 153 13.57 13.00 14.23
C ARG A 153 14.63 12.82 15.33
N SER A 154 15.88 12.55 14.98
CA SER A 154 16.98 12.66 15.93
C SER A 154 16.98 14.10 16.43
N GLN A 155 16.64 14.29 17.71
CA GLN A 155 16.82 15.57 18.37
C GLN A 155 18.29 15.76 18.72
#